data_AF-A0A6C1CG24-F1
#
_entry.id   AF-A0A6C1CG24-F1
#
_cell.length_a   1.000
_cell.length_b   1.000
_cell.length_c   1.000
_cell.angle_alpha   90.00
_cell.angle_beta   90.00
_cell.angle_gamma   90.00
#
_symmetry.space_group_name_H-M   'P 1'
#
loop_
_entity.id
_entity.type
_entity.pdbx_description
1 polymer ?
#
loop_
_entity_poly.entity_id
_entity_poly.type
_entity_poly.pdbx_seq_one_letter_code
_entity_poly.pdbx_strand_id
1 'polypeptide(L)'
;MSASGTQLAAGTGLDLSWPQQVTVIVLCAVTAFISHKALAVFNDGVRPFMLDFIQGRTTRSATTAVSFGLSAGFIFGLGAPMALSSGVLNPWLVFLPTDILGLLSPKKWLAPLLGAAWGAVVVYGLNGANEVAHDLPVDFLTAMQQMSTPILFLFTLFPVLAITKQFGRKWGAVAGVVELVLVVATMKLWPNMFAGALAMAVGVLLLIGLAVRKDLAQRKADRAEAAARGESAASTQDEAPEDDPMASLFSASAARLRRHLPLFMLLGAGVCLLAQMHIFGGGEATSFLIAKGHISEAAQVDFYRVFGFIPLIATTALASGAYGIAGFTLVYPIGYLMPNPVLAVIVGAAVFAVEVLALSYIGKVLGKLPSVRDSSEHLRNAITDSLHLAILFGSLMAANAMGAGLGILIVGGLYLLNEAMGRPVVRMAAAPAAVIVGGVLLNILYWLDLFTPVKG
;
A
#
# COMPACT_ATOMS: atom_id res chain seq x y z
N MET A 1 -16.64 34.54 -9.34
CA MET A 1 -16.26 35.37 -8.18
C MET A 1 -15.20 34.59 -7.40
N SER A 2 -14.09 35.28 -7.11
CA SER A 2 -12.87 34.86 -6.42
C SER A 2 -12.97 33.56 -5.59
N ALA A 3 -12.38 32.48 -6.09
CA ALA A 3 -11.99 31.35 -5.26
C ALA A 3 -10.70 31.74 -4.53
N SER A 4 -10.85 32.40 -3.38
CA SER A 4 -9.74 32.65 -2.48
C SER A 4 -9.12 31.32 -2.10
N GLY A 5 -7.79 31.22 -2.23
CA GLY A 5 -7.02 30.01 -1.95
C GLY A 5 -7.47 29.35 -0.65
N THR A 6 -7.93 28.11 -0.78
CA THR A 6 -8.09 27.20 0.33
C THR A 6 -6.74 27.13 1.03
N GLN A 7 -6.69 27.61 2.28
CA GLN A 7 -5.52 27.54 3.14
C GLN A 7 -4.98 26.11 3.12
N LEU A 8 -3.79 25.92 2.55
CA LEU A 8 -2.96 24.71 2.64
C LEU A 8 -2.32 24.55 4.04
N ALA A 9 -2.97 25.08 5.08
CA ALA A 9 -2.45 25.12 6.44
C ALA A 9 -3.19 24.10 7.32
N ALA A 10 -2.93 22.82 7.09
CA ALA A 10 -2.99 21.80 8.14
C ALA A 10 -1.54 21.46 8.49
N GLY A 11 -1.17 21.60 9.76
CA GLY A 11 0.21 21.71 10.28
C GLY A 11 1.22 20.79 9.60
N THR A 12 2.25 21.40 9.01
CA THR A 12 3.31 20.77 8.21
C THR A 12 4.41 20.12 9.05
N GLY A 13 4.08 19.63 10.24
CA GLY A 13 5.02 18.94 11.12
C GLY A 13 4.54 17.52 11.41
N LEU A 14 5.45 16.55 11.33
CA LEU A 14 5.29 15.23 11.95
C LEU A 14 5.41 15.36 13.49
N ASP A 15 4.73 16.32 14.10
CA ASP A 15 4.78 16.52 15.55
C ASP A 15 3.93 15.47 16.26
N LEU A 16 4.49 14.27 16.33
CA LEU A 16 3.88 13.10 16.96
C LEU A 16 3.89 13.32 18.47
N SER A 17 2.73 13.22 19.10
CA SER A 17 2.62 13.19 20.56
C SER A 17 3.41 12.02 21.14
N TRP A 18 3.87 12.13 22.40
CA TRP A 18 4.62 11.06 23.05
C TRP A 18 3.96 9.65 22.95
N PRO A 19 2.63 9.49 23.12
CA PRO A 19 1.98 8.20 22.93
C PRO A 19 2.06 7.67 21.49
N GLN A 20 1.95 8.55 20.49
CA GLN A 20 2.10 8.22 19.07
C GLN A 20 3.52 7.75 18.75
N GLN A 21 4.54 8.47 19.26
CA GLN A 21 5.95 8.09 19.10
C GLN A 21 6.22 6.70 19.67
N VAL A 22 5.78 6.44 20.91
CA VAL A 22 5.94 5.14 21.56
C VAL A 22 5.22 4.04 20.78
N THR A 23 4.03 4.31 20.27
CA THR A 23 3.25 3.35 19.48
C THR A 23 3.98 2.94 18.21
N VAL A 24 4.57 3.90 17.47
CA VAL A 24 5.40 3.61 16.29
C VAL A 24 6.60 2.74 16.65
N ILE A 25 7.35 3.12 17.69
CA ILE A 25 8.55 2.39 18.13
C ILE A 25 8.22 0.95 18.54
N VAL A 26 7.19 0.77 19.35
CA VAL A 26 6.75 -0.54 19.84
C VAL A 26 6.23 -1.40 18.69
N LEU A 27 5.45 -0.82 17.76
CA LEU A 27 4.96 -1.55 16.61
C LEU A 27 6.12 -2.02 15.72
N CYS A 28 7.11 -1.17 15.45
CA CYS A 28 8.31 -1.56 14.70
C CYS A 28 9.09 -2.69 15.38
N ALA A 29 9.14 -2.70 16.72
CA ALA A 29 9.76 -3.79 17.48
C ALA A 29 8.99 -5.11 17.29
N VAL A 30 7.66 -5.06 17.35
CA VAL A 30 6.78 -6.22 17.14
C VAL A 30 6.90 -6.75 15.72
N THR A 31 6.86 -5.90 14.71
CA THR A 31 6.98 -6.31 13.30
C THR A 31 8.33 -6.96 13.03
N ALA A 32 9.44 -6.35 13.47
CA ALA A 32 10.76 -6.93 13.31
C ALA A 32 10.89 -8.30 14.00
N PHE A 33 10.29 -8.47 15.19
CA PHE A 33 10.27 -9.76 15.88
C PHE A 33 9.47 -10.84 15.12
N ILE A 34 8.33 -10.46 14.54
CA ILE A 34 7.49 -11.37 13.75
C ILE A 34 8.18 -11.75 12.44
N SER A 35 8.83 -10.80 11.76
CA SER A 35 9.64 -11.06 10.54
C SER A 35 10.87 -11.92 10.86
N HIS A 36 11.50 -11.75 12.02
CA HIS A 36 12.60 -12.62 12.47
C HIS A 36 12.20 -14.10 12.60
N LYS A 37 10.95 -14.36 13.01
CA LYS A 37 10.36 -15.71 13.08
C LYS A 37 9.81 -16.21 11.73
N ALA A 38 9.94 -15.42 10.66
CA ALA A 38 9.35 -15.70 9.35
C ALA A 38 7.86 -16.03 9.44
N LEU A 39 7.13 -15.32 10.31
CA LEU A 39 5.69 -15.49 10.51
C LEU A 39 4.87 -14.50 9.68
N ALA A 40 5.38 -13.28 9.51
CA ALA A 40 4.83 -12.32 8.58
C ALA A 40 5.91 -11.43 7.98
N VAL A 41 5.63 -10.92 6.79
CA VAL A 41 6.36 -9.85 6.12
C VAL A 41 5.36 -8.89 5.48
N PHE A 42 5.73 -7.61 5.39
CA PHE A 42 4.95 -6.60 4.68
C PHE A 42 5.18 -6.70 3.17
N ASN A 43 6.43 -6.89 2.73
CA ASN A 43 6.73 -6.97 1.30
C ASN A 43 6.12 -8.24 0.67
N ASP A 44 5.10 -8.05 -0.18
CA ASP A 44 4.44 -9.14 -0.90
C ASP A 44 5.40 -9.94 -1.78
N GLY A 45 6.43 -9.31 -2.35
CA GLY A 45 7.45 -9.97 -3.16
C GLY A 45 8.39 -10.87 -2.34
N VAL A 46 8.53 -10.62 -1.04
CA VAL A 46 9.38 -11.43 -0.14
C VAL A 46 8.64 -12.67 0.34
N ARG A 47 7.31 -12.59 0.50
CA ARG A 47 6.48 -13.63 1.10
C ARG A 47 6.62 -15.01 0.41
N PRO A 48 6.66 -15.14 -0.93
CA PRO A 48 6.85 -16.44 -1.58
C PRO A 48 8.15 -17.15 -1.19
N PHE A 49 9.23 -16.39 -0.97
CA PHE A 49 10.56 -16.92 -0.62
C PHE A 49 10.68 -17.34 0.85
N MET A 50 9.69 -17.01 1.69
CA MET A 50 9.72 -17.39 3.10
C MET A 50 9.64 -18.90 3.28
N LEU A 51 9.04 -19.65 2.35
CA LEU A 51 8.95 -21.10 2.46
C LEU A 51 10.34 -21.74 2.48
N ASP A 52 11.20 -21.35 1.55
CA ASP A 52 12.56 -21.89 1.43
C ASP A 52 13.40 -21.55 2.67
N PHE A 53 13.18 -20.37 3.25
CA PHE A 53 13.83 -19.99 4.51
C PHE A 53 13.31 -20.82 5.68
N ILE A 54 12.00 -21.06 5.77
CA ILE A 54 11.37 -21.87 6.82
C ILE A 54 11.83 -23.33 6.75
N GLN A 55 12.02 -23.86 5.53
CA GLN A 55 12.50 -25.22 5.28
C GLN A 55 14.03 -25.36 5.37
N GLY A 56 14.76 -24.27 5.62
CA GLY A 56 16.22 -24.28 5.74
C GLY A 56 16.98 -24.44 4.42
N ARG A 57 16.32 -24.22 3.27
CA ARG A 57 16.93 -24.26 1.93
C ARG A 57 17.73 -23.00 1.60
N THR A 58 17.42 -21.89 2.26
CA THR A 58 18.15 -20.62 2.14
C THR A 58 18.73 -20.18 3.48
N THR A 59 19.78 -19.38 3.41
CA THR A 59 20.36 -18.77 4.62
C THR A 59 19.66 -17.45 4.96
N ARG A 60 19.79 -17.04 6.22
CA ARG A 60 19.26 -15.76 6.70
C ARG A 60 19.82 -14.56 5.92
N SER A 61 21.12 -14.59 5.61
CA SER A 61 21.79 -13.54 4.82
C SER A 61 21.23 -13.46 3.40
N ALA A 62 21.11 -14.59 2.71
CA ALA A 62 20.56 -14.64 1.35
C ALA A 62 19.11 -14.13 1.29
N THR A 63 18.28 -14.58 2.24
CA THR A 63 16.87 -14.14 2.35
C THR A 63 16.77 -12.64 2.65
N THR A 64 17.66 -12.12 3.49
CA THR A 64 17.74 -10.68 3.79
C THR A 64 18.16 -9.87 2.58
N ALA A 65 19.14 -10.34 1.80
CA ALA A 65 19.59 -9.66 0.59
C ALA A 65 18.47 -9.53 -0.46
N VAL A 66 17.69 -10.60 -0.65
CA VAL A 66 16.49 -10.56 -1.51
C VAL A 66 15.47 -9.55 -0.98
N SER A 67 15.19 -9.58 0.34
CA SER A 67 14.26 -8.63 0.96
C SER A 67 14.71 -7.17 0.83
N PHE A 68 16.00 -6.91 1.04
CA PHE A 68 16.60 -5.59 0.86
C PHE A 68 16.48 -5.12 -0.60
N GLY A 69 16.85 -5.95 -1.56
CA GLY A 69 16.77 -5.62 -2.99
C GLY A 69 15.35 -5.30 -3.46
N LEU A 70 14.34 -6.02 -2.96
CA LEU A 70 12.93 -5.78 -3.29
C LEU A 70 12.33 -4.57 -2.58
N SER A 71 12.94 -4.07 -1.50
CA SER A 71 12.34 -3.07 -0.61
C SER A 71 13.04 -1.72 -0.64
N ALA A 72 14.36 -1.67 -0.88
CA ALA A 72 15.17 -0.45 -0.73
C ALA A 72 14.65 0.72 -1.56
N GLY A 73 14.27 0.47 -2.82
CA GLY A 73 13.69 1.49 -3.69
C GLY A 73 12.39 2.09 -3.11
N PHE A 74 11.51 1.26 -2.55
CA PHE A 74 10.28 1.72 -1.93
C PHE A 74 10.52 2.47 -0.62
N ILE A 75 11.49 2.04 0.20
CA ILE A 75 11.79 2.71 1.48
C ILE A 75 12.26 4.15 1.24
N PHE A 76 13.31 4.31 0.43
CA PHE A 76 13.99 5.60 0.28
C PHE A 76 13.38 6.49 -0.80
N GLY A 77 12.81 5.91 -1.86
CA GLY A 77 12.28 6.71 -2.97
C GLY A 77 10.76 6.83 -3.02
N LEU A 78 10.01 6.10 -2.19
CA LEU A 78 8.56 6.31 -2.03
C LEU A 78 8.19 6.62 -0.58
N GLY A 79 8.60 5.77 0.37
CA GLY A 79 8.21 5.84 1.78
C GLY A 79 8.61 7.14 2.46
N ALA A 80 9.91 7.45 2.51
CA ALA A 80 10.39 8.69 3.11
C ALA A 80 9.85 9.96 2.39
N PRO A 81 9.92 10.07 1.05
CA PRO A 81 9.35 11.20 0.31
C PRO A 81 7.85 11.41 0.59
N MET A 82 7.06 10.33 0.61
CA MET A 82 5.61 10.43 0.84
C MET A 82 5.29 10.78 2.30
N ALA A 83 6.06 10.29 3.26
CA ALA A 83 5.88 10.65 4.67
C ALA A 83 6.17 12.14 4.90
N LEU A 84 7.26 12.65 4.33
CA LEU A 84 7.63 14.07 4.45
C LEU A 84 6.64 14.99 3.73
N SER A 85 6.14 14.58 2.55
CA SER A 85 5.21 15.41 1.77
C SER A 85 3.78 15.42 2.28
N SER A 86 3.32 14.34 2.91
CA SER A 86 1.96 14.27 3.47
C SER A 86 1.90 14.58 4.97
N GLY A 87 3.03 14.53 5.68
CA GLY A 87 3.04 14.58 7.14
C GLY A 87 2.43 13.34 7.81
N VAL A 88 2.22 12.25 7.05
CA VAL A 88 1.58 11.01 7.52
C VAL A 88 2.50 9.83 7.23
N LEU A 89 2.76 8.99 8.24
CA LEU A 89 3.57 7.78 8.07
C LEU A 89 2.91 6.80 7.11
N ASN A 90 3.71 5.91 6.52
CA ASN A 90 3.22 4.93 5.56
C ASN A 90 3.91 3.57 5.74
N PRO A 91 3.29 2.48 5.24
CA PRO A 91 3.80 1.13 5.39
C PRO A 91 5.21 0.92 4.81
N TRP A 92 5.55 1.60 3.71
CA TRP A 92 6.85 1.43 3.06
C TRP A 92 7.98 1.93 3.96
N LEU A 93 7.77 3.00 4.71
CA LEU A 93 8.78 3.54 5.61
C LEU A 93 8.83 2.80 6.95
N VAL A 94 7.68 2.34 7.45
CA VAL A 94 7.59 1.72 8.78
C VAL A 94 7.88 0.22 8.72
N PHE A 95 7.25 -0.53 7.81
CA PHE A 95 7.26 -1.99 7.85
C PHE A 95 8.33 -2.63 6.99
N LEU A 96 8.63 -2.12 5.79
CA LEU A 96 9.67 -2.71 4.93
C LEU A 96 11.06 -2.75 5.61
N PRO A 97 11.52 -1.71 6.32
CA PRO A 97 12.80 -1.80 7.02
C PRO A 97 12.75 -2.80 8.16
N THR A 98 11.61 -2.92 8.86
CA THR A 98 11.47 -3.92 9.93
C THR A 98 11.46 -5.36 9.41
N ASP A 99 10.99 -5.59 8.17
CA ASP A 99 11.14 -6.88 7.50
C ASP A 99 12.62 -7.23 7.31
N ILE A 100 13.39 -6.29 6.75
CA ILE A 100 14.83 -6.46 6.51
C ILE A 100 15.57 -6.67 7.82
N LEU A 101 15.33 -5.83 8.84
CA LEU A 101 16.00 -5.90 10.12
C LEU A 101 15.62 -7.15 10.92
N GLY A 102 14.35 -7.56 10.85
CA GLY A 102 13.88 -8.81 11.45
C GLY A 102 14.52 -10.03 10.80
N LEU A 103 14.51 -10.08 9.47
CA LEU A 103 15.17 -11.14 8.70
C LEU A 103 16.68 -11.14 8.92
N LEU A 104 17.35 -9.98 8.97
CA LEU A 104 18.79 -9.88 9.20
C LEU A 104 19.19 -10.39 10.58
N SER A 105 18.36 -10.13 11.60
CA SER A 105 18.72 -10.35 12.99
C SER A 105 19.06 -11.81 13.30
N PRO A 106 20.25 -12.11 13.85
CA PRO A 106 20.65 -13.48 14.20
C PRO A 106 19.97 -13.98 15.48
N LYS A 107 19.55 -13.09 16.39
CA LYS A 107 19.02 -13.44 17.71
C LYS A 107 17.60 -12.89 17.90
N LYS A 108 16.73 -13.71 18.51
CA LYS A 108 15.32 -13.36 18.76
C LYS A 108 15.10 -12.08 19.57
N TRP A 109 16.04 -11.71 20.45
CA TRP A 109 15.95 -10.49 21.27
C TRP A 109 16.52 -9.27 20.57
N LEU A 110 17.42 -9.46 19.60
CA LEU A 110 18.03 -8.36 18.85
C LEU A 110 17.07 -7.83 17.78
N ALA A 111 16.21 -8.69 17.22
CA ALA A 111 15.21 -8.30 16.23
C ALA A 111 14.28 -7.15 16.70
N PRO A 112 13.61 -7.25 17.87
CA PRO A 112 12.76 -6.16 18.35
C PRO A 112 13.56 -4.89 18.69
N LEU A 113 14.83 -5.00 19.13
CA LEU A 113 15.67 -3.83 19.38
C LEU A 113 16.01 -3.09 18.09
N LEU A 114 16.36 -3.81 17.02
CA LEU A 114 16.62 -3.21 15.70
C LEU A 114 15.36 -2.57 15.13
N GLY A 115 14.21 -3.24 15.28
CA GLY A 115 12.91 -2.66 14.91
C GLY A 115 12.59 -1.39 15.69
N ALA A 116 12.73 -1.41 17.02
CA ALA A 116 12.52 -0.22 17.87
C ALA A 116 13.47 0.93 17.49
N ALA A 117 14.75 0.62 17.24
CA ALA A 117 15.73 1.60 16.80
C ALA A 117 15.33 2.25 15.47
N TRP A 118 14.82 1.46 14.50
CA TRP A 118 14.29 2.02 13.27
C TRP A 118 13.05 2.89 13.51
N GLY A 119 12.11 2.45 14.35
CA GLY A 119 10.95 3.26 14.73
C GLY A 119 11.37 4.61 15.33
N ALA A 120 12.42 4.63 16.16
CA ALA A 120 12.97 5.86 16.73
C ALA A 120 13.62 6.74 15.63
N VAL A 121 14.35 6.15 14.69
CA VAL A 121 14.90 6.88 13.54
C VAL A 121 13.79 7.49 12.69
N VAL A 122 12.69 6.79 12.46
CA VAL A 122 11.54 7.34 11.72
C VAL A 122 10.92 8.51 12.47
N VAL A 123 10.62 8.34 13.76
CA VAL A 123 9.97 9.38 14.57
C VAL A 123 10.84 10.63 14.71
N TYR A 124 12.09 10.47 15.18
CA TYR A 124 12.96 11.60 15.46
C TYR A 124 13.67 12.13 14.20
N GLY A 125 14.02 11.23 13.28
CA GLY A 125 14.73 11.58 12.06
C GLY A 125 13.85 12.31 11.06
N LEU A 126 12.56 11.94 10.92
CA LEU A 126 11.65 12.71 10.06
C LEU A 126 11.39 14.10 10.63
N ASN A 127 11.24 14.25 11.95
CA ASN A 127 11.02 15.56 12.56
C ASN A 127 12.22 16.48 12.35
N GLY A 128 13.43 15.98 12.63
CA GLY A 128 14.66 16.73 12.36
C GLY A 128 14.83 17.06 10.87
N ALA A 129 14.53 16.11 9.98
CA ALA A 129 14.60 16.36 8.54
C ALA A 129 13.59 17.41 8.07
N ASN A 130 12.39 17.43 8.67
CA ASN A 130 11.33 18.38 8.35
C ASN A 130 11.70 19.81 8.78
N GLU A 131 12.21 19.98 10.00
CA GLU A 131 12.69 21.28 10.50
C GLU A 131 13.82 21.83 9.64
N VAL A 132 14.85 21.01 9.39
CA VAL A 132 16.00 21.44 8.56
C VAL A 132 15.57 21.79 7.15
N ALA A 133 14.63 21.06 6.55
CA ALA A 133 14.21 21.31 5.18
C ALA A 133 13.39 22.59 5.01
N HIS A 134 12.62 23.01 6.02
CA HIS A 134 11.89 24.28 5.98
C HIS A 134 12.80 25.49 6.17
N ASP A 135 13.94 25.33 6.85
CA ASP A 135 14.94 26.39 7.03
C ASP A 135 15.79 26.61 5.76
N LEU A 136 15.68 25.74 4.75
CA LEU A 136 16.42 25.86 3.51
C LEU A 136 15.82 26.95 2.58
N PRO A 137 16.67 27.67 1.82
CA PRO A 137 16.23 28.67 0.83
C PRO A 137 15.21 28.16 -0.19
N VAL A 138 15.32 26.88 -0.56
CA VAL A 138 14.32 26.16 -1.36
C VAL A 138 13.64 25.13 -0.48
N ASP A 139 12.43 25.44 -0.05
CA ASP A 139 11.55 24.55 0.69
C ASP A 139 10.94 23.50 -0.26
N PHE A 140 11.70 22.42 -0.45
CA PHE A 140 11.28 21.32 -1.31
C PHE A 140 10.15 20.48 -0.68
N LEU A 141 9.97 20.52 0.65
CA LEU A 141 8.91 19.74 1.31
C LEU A 141 7.53 20.34 1.05
N THR A 142 7.41 21.67 1.19
CA THR A 142 6.18 22.38 0.82
C THR A 142 5.87 22.18 -0.66
N ALA A 143 6.88 22.23 -1.53
CA ALA A 143 6.69 21.97 -2.95
C ALA A 143 6.21 20.54 -3.25
N MET A 144 6.66 19.53 -2.49
CA MET A 144 6.20 18.15 -2.66
C MET A 144 4.72 17.94 -2.34
N GLN A 145 4.08 18.83 -1.60
CA GLN A 145 2.62 18.76 -1.38
C GLN A 145 1.82 18.89 -2.69
N GLN A 146 2.41 19.47 -3.74
CA GLN A 146 1.83 19.51 -5.09
C GLN A 146 1.55 18.11 -5.65
N MET A 147 2.19 17.06 -5.10
CA MET A 147 1.90 15.66 -5.46
C MET A 147 0.50 15.21 -5.05
N SER A 148 -0.11 15.85 -4.03
CA SER A 148 -1.42 15.47 -3.51
C SER A 148 -2.50 15.49 -4.58
N THR A 149 -2.59 16.57 -5.37
CA THR A 149 -3.65 16.75 -6.37
C THR A 149 -3.65 15.65 -7.45
N PRO A 150 -2.55 15.42 -8.21
CA PRO A 150 -2.55 14.38 -9.21
C PRO A 150 -2.72 12.98 -8.61
N ILE A 151 -2.14 12.71 -7.43
CA ILE A 151 -2.33 11.42 -6.75
C ILE A 151 -3.80 11.19 -6.46
N LEU A 152 -4.48 12.14 -5.83
CA LEU A 152 -5.89 11.97 -5.48
C LEU A 152 -6.79 11.80 -6.71
N PHE A 153 -6.62 12.61 -7.76
CA PHE A 153 -7.51 12.55 -8.93
C PHE A 153 -7.20 11.42 -9.91
N LEU A 154 -5.92 11.09 -10.16
CA LEU A 154 -5.59 10.00 -11.08
C LEU A 154 -5.77 8.63 -10.43
N PHE A 155 -5.61 8.54 -9.11
CA PHE A 155 -5.86 7.30 -8.39
C PHE A 155 -7.33 6.86 -8.53
N THR A 156 -8.30 7.77 -8.65
CA THR A 156 -9.73 7.41 -8.78
C THR A 156 -10.00 6.48 -9.95
N LEU A 157 -9.16 6.52 -10.99
CA LEU A 157 -9.29 5.78 -12.24
C LEU A 157 -8.85 4.32 -12.14
N PHE A 158 -8.29 3.86 -11.01
CA PHE A 158 -7.84 2.46 -10.89
C PHE A 158 -8.96 1.43 -11.20
N PRO A 159 -10.25 1.62 -10.82
CA PRO A 159 -11.29 0.66 -11.16
C PRO A 159 -11.58 0.66 -12.66
N VAL A 160 -11.56 1.82 -13.32
CA VAL A 160 -11.75 1.93 -14.78
C VAL A 160 -10.63 1.20 -15.52
N LEU A 161 -9.39 1.38 -15.10
CA LEU A 161 -8.24 0.68 -15.67
C LEU A 161 -8.36 -0.84 -15.46
N ALA A 162 -8.78 -1.29 -14.27
CA ALA A 162 -8.99 -2.71 -13.97
C ALA A 162 -10.09 -3.31 -14.85
N ILE A 163 -11.25 -2.64 -14.96
CA ILE A 163 -12.37 -3.06 -15.83
C ILE A 163 -11.92 -3.12 -17.29
N THR A 164 -11.17 -2.12 -17.74
CA THR A 164 -10.67 -2.07 -19.12
C THR A 164 -9.75 -3.24 -19.43
N LYS A 165 -8.83 -3.57 -18.52
CA LYS A 165 -7.90 -4.69 -18.68
C LYS A 165 -8.60 -6.05 -18.65
N GLN A 166 -9.62 -6.22 -17.81
CA GLN A 166 -10.28 -7.51 -17.64
C GLN A 166 -11.44 -7.76 -18.61
N PHE A 167 -12.28 -6.75 -18.87
CA PHE A 167 -13.52 -6.86 -19.64
C PHE A 167 -13.47 -6.10 -20.98
N GLY A 168 -12.33 -5.49 -21.29
CA GLY A 168 -12.06 -4.84 -22.56
C GLY A 168 -12.59 -3.41 -22.67
N ARG A 169 -12.33 -2.81 -23.83
CA ARG A 169 -12.52 -1.37 -24.10
C ARG A 169 -13.96 -0.88 -23.93
N LYS A 170 -14.97 -1.72 -24.23
CA LYS A 170 -16.39 -1.34 -24.13
C LYS A 170 -16.81 -1.08 -22.69
N TRP A 171 -16.54 -2.05 -21.80
CA TRP A 171 -16.82 -1.89 -20.37
C TRP A 171 -15.92 -0.83 -19.73
N GLY A 172 -14.68 -0.71 -20.20
CA GLY A 172 -13.78 0.38 -19.82
C GLY A 172 -14.35 1.76 -20.12
N ALA A 173 -14.89 1.97 -21.33
CA ALA A 173 -15.50 3.24 -21.72
C ALA A 173 -16.75 3.56 -20.88
N VAL A 174 -17.62 2.57 -20.61
CA VAL A 174 -18.78 2.74 -19.74
C VAL A 174 -18.34 3.15 -18.34
N ALA A 175 -17.37 2.43 -17.76
CA ALA A 175 -16.85 2.74 -16.44
C ALA A 175 -16.23 4.15 -16.40
N GLY A 176 -15.47 4.54 -17.43
CA GLY A 176 -14.84 5.86 -17.51
C GLY A 176 -15.86 7.01 -17.61
N VAL A 177 -16.95 6.84 -18.37
CA VAL A 177 -18.03 7.83 -18.44
C VAL A 177 -18.74 7.93 -17.10
N VAL A 178 -19.08 6.80 -16.47
CA VAL A 178 -19.73 6.77 -15.15
C VAL A 178 -18.84 7.44 -14.09
N GLU A 179 -17.54 7.12 -14.07
CA GLU A 179 -16.57 7.75 -13.17
C GLU A 179 -16.53 9.27 -13.37
N LEU A 180 -16.36 9.75 -14.61
CA LEU A 180 -16.31 11.18 -14.90
C LEU A 180 -17.59 11.90 -14.45
N VAL A 181 -18.76 11.33 -14.74
CA VAL A 181 -20.05 11.89 -14.30
C VAL A 181 -20.13 11.96 -12.79
N LEU A 182 -19.72 10.90 -12.07
CA LEU A 182 -19.75 10.87 -10.61
C LEU A 182 -18.76 11.83 -9.97
N VAL A 183 -17.55 11.98 -10.52
CA VAL A 183 -16.56 12.96 -10.04
C VAL A 183 -17.11 14.38 -10.20
N VAL A 184 -17.61 14.73 -11.39
CA VAL A 184 -18.18 16.07 -11.65
C VAL A 184 -19.42 16.33 -10.79
N ALA A 185 -20.31 15.34 -10.67
CA ALA A 185 -21.48 15.45 -9.81
C ALA A 185 -21.09 15.65 -8.34
N THR A 186 -20.08 14.91 -7.86
CA THR A 186 -19.59 15.03 -6.48
C THR A 186 -19.00 16.40 -6.23
N MET A 187 -18.14 16.91 -7.12
CA MET A 187 -17.56 18.25 -7.00
C MET A 187 -18.63 19.34 -6.95
N LYS A 188 -19.76 19.15 -7.63
CA LYS A 188 -20.86 20.13 -7.68
C LYS A 188 -21.83 20.02 -6.51
N LEU A 189 -22.19 18.81 -6.09
CA LEU A 189 -23.22 18.55 -5.09
C LEU A 189 -22.65 18.50 -3.67
N TRP A 190 -21.41 18.03 -3.50
CA TRP A 190 -20.72 17.86 -2.22
C TRP A 190 -19.28 18.36 -2.31
N PRO A 191 -19.05 19.69 -2.36
CA PRO A 191 -17.72 20.27 -2.56
C PRO A 191 -16.71 19.95 -1.44
N ASN A 192 -17.20 19.59 -0.24
CA ASN A 192 -16.37 19.24 0.91
C ASN A 192 -16.00 17.74 0.98
N MET A 193 -16.57 16.92 0.10
CA MET A 193 -16.25 15.49 0.01
C MET A 193 -15.15 15.27 -1.02
N PHE A 194 -14.28 14.30 -0.79
CA PHE A 194 -13.34 13.89 -1.82
C PHE A 194 -14.06 13.42 -3.09
N ALA A 195 -13.82 14.11 -4.20
CA ALA A 195 -14.54 13.92 -5.46
C ALA A 195 -14.50 12.48 -6.01
N GLY A 196 -13.41 11.76 -5.75
CA GLY A 196 -13.22 10.39 -6.20
C GLY A 196 -13.98 9.33 -5.41
N ALA A 197 -14.44 9.63 -4.20
CA ALA A 197 -14.94 8.65 -3.24
C ALA A 197 -16.07 7.79 -3.82
N LEU A 198 -17.14 8.44 -4.31
CA LEU A 198 -18.29 7.77 -4.92
C LEU A 198 -17.92 7.05 -6.23
N ALA A 199 -17.05 7.66 -7.03
CA ALA A 199 -16.65 7.11 -8.32
C ALA A 199 -15.89 5.78 -8.15
N MET A 200 -14.96 5.73 -7.19
CA MET A 200 -14.23 4.49 -6.87
C MET A 200 -15.15 3.40 -6.33
N ALA A 201 -16.10 3.77 -5.46
CA ALA A 201 -17.09 2.84 -4.92
C ALA A 201 -17.87 2.15 -6.04
N VAL A 202 -18.45 2.95 -6.94
CA VAL A 202 -19.22 2.45 -8.08
C VAL A 202 -18.34 1.65 -9.03
N GLY A 203 -17.11 2.11 -9.29
CA GLY A 203 -16.17 1.41 -10.15
C GLY A 203 -15.78 0.02 -9.64
N VAL A 204 -15.49 -0.12 -8.35
CA VAL A 204 -15.15 -1.42 -7.75
C VAL A 204 -16.36 -2.35 -7.69
N LEU A 205 -17.54 -1.82 -7.35
CA LEU A 205 -18.78 -2.61 -7.38
C LEU A 205 -19.11 -3.09 -8.80
N LEU A 206 -18.90 -2.26 -9.81
CA LEU A 206 -19.08 -2.63 -11.22
C LEU A 206 -18.09 -3.72 -11.62
N LEU A 207 -16.81 -3.61 -11.25
CA LEU A 207 -15.81 -4.63 -11.52
C LEU A 207 -16.19 -5.98 -10.89
N ILE A 208 -16.53 -5.99 -9.60
CA ILE A 208 -16.90 -7.22 -8.88
C ILE A 208 -18.19 -7.80 -9.48
N GLY A 209 -19.19 -6.97 -9.78
CA GLY A 209 -20.43 -7.42 -10.41
C GLY A 209 -20.21 -8.06 -11.78
N LEU A 210 -19.32 -7.50 -12.60
CA LEU A 210 -18.94 -8.08 -13.90
C LEU A 210 -18.18 -9.40 -13.74
N ALA A 211 -17.27 -9.48 -12.76
CA ALA A 211 -16.49 -10.68 -12.47
C ALA A 211 -17.37 -11.84 -11.98
N VAL A 212 -18.25 -11.58 -11.02
CA VAL A 212 -19.19 -12.59 -10.51
C VAL A 212 -20.15 -13.04 -11.61
N ARG A 213 -20.67 -12.12 -12.43
CA ARG A 213 -21.54 -12.47 -13.57
C ARG A 213 -20.82 -13.37 -14.58
N LYS A 214 -19.55 -13.09 -14.87
CA LYS A 214 -18.72 -13.90 -15.78
C LYS A 214 -18.51 -15.30 -15.21
N ASP A 215 -18.11 -15.42 -13.94
CA ASP A 215 -17.91 -16.73 -13.28
C ASP A 215 -19.19 -17.56 -13.24
N LEU A 216 -20.34 -16.94 -12.92
CA LEU A 216 -21.63 -17.63 -12.89
C LEU A 216 -22.09 -18.10 -14.28
N ALA A 217 -21.90 -17.26 -15.30
CA ALA A 217 -22.24 -17.61 -16.68
C ALA A 217 -21.36 -18.76 -17.20
N GLN A 218 -20.06 -18.71 -16.90
CA GLN A 218 -19.11 -19.75 -17.29
C GLN A 218 -19.43 -21.08 -16.61
N ARG A 219 -19.69 -21.09 -15.30
CA ARG A 219 -20.14 -22.30 -14.60
C ARG A 219 -21.43 -22.88 -15.15
N LYS A 220 -22.37 -22.02 -15.56
CA LYS A 220 -23.63 -22.48 -16.17
C LYS A 220 -23.36 -23.12 -17.53
N ALA A 221 -22.43 -22.58 -18.32
CA ALA A 221 -21.99 -23.16 -19.57
C ALA A 221 -21.26 -24.49 -19.35
N ASP A 222 -20.29 -24.54 -18.44
CA ASP A 222 -19.54 -25.76 -18.09
C ASP A 222 -20.49 -26.87 -17.62
N ARG A 223 -21.50 -26.53 -16.80
CA ARG A 223 -22.51 -27.49 -16.33
C ARG A 223 -23.44 -27.95 -17.46
N ALA A 224 -23.78 -27.08 -18.40
CA ALA A 224 -24.58 -27.44 -19.58
C ALA A 224 -23.79 -28.34 -20.53
N GLU A 225 -22.48 -28.10 -20.70
CA GLU A 225 -21.58 -28.95 -21.47
C GLU A 225 -21.37 -30.32 -20.81
N ALA A 226 -21.17 -30.38 -19.49
CA ALA A 226 -21.06 -31.63 -18.75
C ALA A 226 -22.35 -32.47 -18.85
N ALA A 227 -23.52 -31.82 -18.73
CA ALA A 227 -24.81 -32.47 -18.94
C ALA A 227 -24.99 -32.98 -20.39
N ALA A 228 -24.49 -32.24 -21.38
CA ALA A 228 -24.53 -32.64 -22.79
C ALA A 228 -23.56 -33.80 -23.11
N ARG A 229 -22.46 -33.95 -22.36
CA ARG A 229 -21.50 -35.07 -22.48
C ARG A 229 -21.96 -36.35 -21.77
N GLY A 230 -23.12 -36.33 -21.11
CA GLY A 230 -23.64 -37.50 -20.38
C GLY A 230 -22.87 -37.84 -19.11
N GLU A 231 -22.00 -36.95 -18.64
CA GLU A 231 -21.31 -37.09 -17.36
C GLU A 231 -22.34 -36.85 -16.26
N SER A 232 -22.84 -37.94 -15.65
CA SER A 232 -23.70 -37.83 -14.47
C SER A 232 -22.96 -37.07 -13.37
N ALA A 233 -23.65 -36.13 -12.73
CA ALA A 233 -23.16 -35.25 -11.65
C ALA A 233 -22.62 -35.98 -10.40
N ALA A 234 -22.45 -37.30 -10.44
CA ALA A 234 -21.88 -38.13 -9.40
C ALA A 234 -20.34 -38.27 -9.51
N SER A 235 -19.71 -37.93 -10.64
CA SER A 235 -18.23 -37.98 -10.79
C SER A 235 -17.51 -36.68 -10.40
N THR A 236 -18.24 -35.67 -9.92
CA THR A 236 -17.69 -34.40 -9.40
C THR A 236 -18.07 -34.16 -7.94
N GLN A 237 -18.34 -35.23 -7.19
CA GLN A 237 -18.21 -35.18 -5.73
C GLN A 237 -16.72 -35.16 -5.42
N ASP A 238 -16.21 -33.98 -5.04
CA ASP A 238 -15.32 -33.70 -3.89
C ASP A 238 -14.35 -34.81 -3.40
N GLU A 239 -13.84 -35.71 -4.24
CA GLU A 239 -12.58 -36.41 -3.99
C GLU A 239 -11.47 -35.47 -4.48
N ALA A 240 -11.14 -34.48 -3.64
CA ALA A 240 -9.75 -34.05 -3.61
C ALA A 240 -8.93 -35.34 -3.44
N PRO A 241 -7.92 -35.63 -4.29
CA PRO A 241 -7.06 -36.76 -4.04
C PRO A 241 -6.58 -36.64 -2.58
N GLU A 242 -6.83 -37.66 -1.76
CA GLU A 242 -6.43 -37.65 -0.34
C GLU A 242 -4.91 -37.40 -0.18
N ASP A 243 -4.15 -37.54 -1.27
CA ASP A 243 -2.73 -37.20 -1.41
C ASP A 243 -2.46 -36.06 -2.41
N ASP A 244 -3.21 -34.94 -2.42
CA ASP A 244 -2.74 -33.73 -3.12
C ASP A 244 -1.64 -33.03 -2.28
N PRO A 245 -0.36 -33.08 -2.71
CA PRO A 245 0.75 -32.48 -1.96
C PRO A 245 0.54 -30.99 -1.72
N MET A 246 -0.17 -30.30 -2.61
CA MET A 246 -0.50 -28.88 -2.47
C MET A 246 -1.54 -28.62 -1.38
N ALA A 247 -2.57 -29.47 -1.28
CA ALA A 247 -3.55 -29.39 -0.21
C ALA A 247 -2.90 -29.65 1.17
N SER A 248 -1.98 -30.61 1.24
CA SER A 248 -1.20 -30.91 2.44
C SER A 248 -0.30 -29.73 2.85
N LEU A 249 0.44 -29.13 1.91
CA LEU A 249 1.27 -27.94 2.17
C LEU A 249 0.45 -26.74 2.67
N PHE A 250 -0.68 -26.44 2.03
CA PHE A 250 -1.57 -25.35 2.45
C PHE A 250 -2.17 -25.58 3.84
N SER A 251 -2.46 -26.83 4.18
CA SER A 251 -2.97 -27.19 5.51
C SER A 251 -1.91 -26.97 6.60
N ALA A 252 -0.65 -27.36 6.34
CA ALA A 252 0.47 -27.19 7.25
C ALA A 252 0.80 -25.71 7.47
N SER A 253 0.85 -24.92 6.39
CA SER A 253 1.05 -23.46 6.44
C SER A 253 -0.06 -22.77 7.25
N ALA A 254 -1.33 -23.12 7.02
CA ALA A 254 -2.43 -22.56 7.78
C ALA A 254 -2.37 -22.95 9.28
N ALA A 255 -2.03 -24.20 9.59
CA ALA A 255 -1.87 -24.67 10.98
C ALA A 255 -0.72 -23.93 11.70
N ARG A 256 0.40 -23.70 11.01
CA ARG A 256 1.53 -22.92 11.53
C ARG A 256 1.11 -21.49 11.91
N LEU A 257 0.33 -20.83 11.05
CA LEU A 257 -0.17 -19.47 11.30
C LEU A 257 -1.15 -19.45 12.48
N ARG A 258 -2.11 -20.39 12.53
CA ARG A 258 -3.06 -20.51 13.67
C ARG A 258 -2.37 -20.75 15.00
N ARG A 259 -1.27 -21.51 15.03
CA ARG A 259 -0.50 -21.74 16.27
C ARG A 259 0.07 -20.44 16.86
N HIS A 260 0.31 -19.43 16.03
CA HIS A 260 0.87 -18.14 16.43
C HIS A 260 -0.19 -17.02 16.47
N LEU A 261 -1.48 -17.37 16.54
CA LEU A 261 -2.60 -16.42 16.57
C LEU A 261 -2.41 -15.26 17.56
N PRO A 262 -1.92 -15.45 18.80
CA PRO A 262 -1.74 -14.33 19.73
C PRO A 262 -0.76 -13.26 19.23
N LEU A 263 0.27 -13.64 18.46
CA LEU A 263 1.21 -12.68 17.86
C LEU A 263 0.54 -11.90 16.73
N PHE A 264 -0.30 -12.54 15.93
CA PHE A 264 -1.09 -11.84 14.90
C PHE A 264 -2.14 -10.91 15.52
N MET A 265 -2.77 -11.31 16.62
CA MET A 265 -3.68 -10.43 17.38
C MET A 265 -2.95 -9.20 17.91
N LEU A 266 -1.76 -9.37 18.49
CA LEU A 266 -0.93 -8.25 18.95
C LEU A 266 -0.55 -7.31 17.79
N LEU A 267 -0.20 -7.89 16.64
CA LEU A 267 0.13 -7.13 15.44
C LEU A 267 -1.08 -6.34 14.92
N GLY A 268 -2.23 -6.99 14.78
CA GLY A 268 -3.48 -6.35 14.36
C GLY A 268 -3.91 -5.24 15.30
N ALA A 269 -3.78 -5.45 16.61
CA ALA A 269 -4.02 -4.41 17.61
C ALA A 269 -3.11 -3.19 17.40
N GLY A 270 -1.81 -3.39 17.21
CA GLY A 270 -0.86 -2.31 17.03
C GLY A 270 -1.05 -1.55 15.71
N VAL A 271 -1.30 -2.24 14.60
CA VAL A 271 -1.57 -1.60 13.31
C VAL A 271 -2.89 -0.82 13.34
N CYS A 272 -3.94 -1.38 13.94
CA CYS A 272 -5.24 -0.71 14.08
C CYS A 272 -5.14 0.54 14.96
N LEU A 273 -4.41 0.44 16.08
CA LEU A 273 -4.13 1.57 16.96
C LEU A 273 -3.38 2.68 16.22
N LEU A 274 -2.35 2.33 15.45
CA LEU A 274 -1.58 3.29 14.68
C LEU A 274 -2.44 4.00 13.62
N ALA A 275 -3.31 3.25 12.93
CA ALA A 275 -4.28 3.80 11.99
C ALA A 275 -5.30 4.72 12.68
N GLN A 276 -5.80 4.33 13.86
CA GLN A 276 -6.77 5.14 14.63
C GLN A 276 -6.18 6.46 15.11
N MET A 277 -4.87 6.54 15.33
CA MET A 277 -4.19 7.78 15.68
C MET A 277 -4.05 8.76 14.51
N HIS A 278 -4.49 8.41 13.29
CA HIS A 278 -4.46 9.22 12.07
C HIS A 278 -3.07 9.75 11.68
N ILE A 279 -2.02 9.06 12.14
CA ILE A 279 -0.62 9.36 11.77
C ILE A 279 -0.07 8.37 10.75
N PHE A 280 -0.90 7.45 10.25
CA PHE A 280 -0.47 6.36 9.37
C PHE A 280 -1.50 6.07 8.27
N GLY A 281 -1.10 6.21 7.01
CA GLY A 281 -1.91 5.90 5.82
C GLY A 281 -1.50 4.58 5.18
N GLY A 282 -2.43 3.66 4.93
CA GLY A 282 -2.16 2.35 4.32
C GLY A 282 -1.80 2.42 2.84
N GLY A 283 -2.01 3.57 2.20
CA GLY A 283 -1.81 3.83 0.78
C GLY A 283 -1.35 5.25 0.51
N GLU A 284 -0.85 5.48 -0.70
CA GLU A 284 -0.30 6.76 -1.14
C GLU A 284 -1.38 7.84 -1.17
N ALA A 285 -2.55 7.51 -1.72
CA ALA A 285 -3.71 8.39 -1.73
C ALA A 285 -4.28 8.60 -0.31
N THR A 286 -4.25 7.57 0.55
CA THR A 286 -4.84 7.66 1.89
C THR A 286 -4.00 8.52 2.82
N SER A 287 -2.67 8.50 2.72
CA SER A 287 -1.80 9.45 3.44
C SER A 287 -2.21 10.91 3.20
N PHE A 288 -2.47 11.30 1.95
CA PHE A 288 -2.92 12.66 1.64
C PHE A 288 -4.36 12.96 2.07
N LEU A 289 -5.26 11.97 2.05
CA LEU A 289 -6.62 12.15 2.56
C LEU A 289 -6.64 12.34 4.07
N ILE A 290 -5.86 11.55 4.81
CA ILE A 290 -5.70 11.66 6.26
C ILE A 290 -5.10 13.02 6.62
N ALA A 291 -4.04 13.45 5.91
CA ALA A 291 -3.42 14.77 6.11
C ALA A 291 -4.41 15.93 5.94
N LYS A 292 -5.40 15.77 5.07
CA LYS A 292 -6.48 16.75 4.82
C LYS A 292 -7.69 16.59 5.74
N GLY A 293 -7.69 15.62 6.66
CA GLY A 293 -8.82 15.34 7.56
C GLY A 293 -9.97 14.54 6.94
N HIS A 294 -9.82 14.05 5.72
CA HIS A 294 -10.83 13.23 5.02
C HIS A 294 -10.75 11.75 5.44
N ILE A 295 -10.98 11.49 6.72
CA ILE A 295 -10.79 10.16 7.33
C ILE A 295 -11.77 9.12 6.76
N SER A 296 -13.02 9.52 6.52
CA SER A 296 -14.03 8.61 5.98
C SER A 296 -13.70 8.18 4.56
N GLU A 297 -13.21 9.10 3.74
CA GLU A 297 -12.82 8.84 2.35
C GLU A 297 -11.50 8.07 2.28
N ALA A 298 -10.57 8.31 3.22
CA ALA A 298 -9.38 7.48 3.38
C ALA A 298 -9.74 6.01 3.69
N ALA A 299 -10.70 5.80 4.61
CA ALA A 299 -11.21 4.46 4.92
C ALA A 299 -11.89 3.80 3.71
N GLN A 300 -12.65 4.54 2.91
CA GLN A 300 -13.23 3.99 1.69
C GLN A 300 -12.17 3.56 0.68
N VAL A 301 -11.16 4.40 0.44
CA VAL A 301 -10.05 4.07 -0.47
C VAL A 301 -9.34 2.78 -0.04
N ASP A 302 -8.91 2.69 1.22
CA ASP A 302 -8.20 1.49 1.68
C ASP A 302 -9.13 0.27 1.73
N PHE A 303 -10.42 0.44 2.03
CA PHE A 303 -11.39 -0.65 1.91
C PHE A 303 -11.53 -1.17 0.48
N TYR A 304 -11.52 -0.31 -0.54
CA TYR A 304 -11.57 -0.76 -1.94
C TYR A 304 -10.30 -1.48 -2.38
N ARG A 305 -9.14 -1.07 -1.85
CA ARG A 305 -7.86 -1.74 -2.12
C ARG A 305 -7.82 -3.17 -1.59
N VAL A 306 -8.52 -3.48 -0.49
CA VAL A 306 -8.63 -4.82 0.08
C VAL A 306 -8.99 -5.88 -0.98
N PHE A 307 -9.90 -5.57 -1.90
CA PHE A 307 -10.29 -6.48 -2.98
C PHE A 307 -9.15 -6.81 -3.94
N GLY A 308 -8.19 -5.89 -4.12
CA GLY A 308 -6.98 -6.10 -4.89
C GLY A 308 -5.93 -6.96 -4.18
N PHE A 309 -5.95 -7.00 -2.84
CA PHE A 309 -4.90 -7.65 -2.04
C PHE A 309 -5.32 -9.00 -1.42
N ILE A 310 -6.60 -9.21 -1.06
CA ILE A 310 -7.07 -10.45 -0.42
C ILE A 310 -6.58 -11.69 -1.17
N PRO A 311 -6.81 -11.83 -2.49
CA PRO A 311 -6.43 -13.05 -3.19
C PRO A 311 -4.92 -13.30 -3.18
N LEU A 312 -4.12 -12.28 -3.49
CA LEU A 312 -2.65 -12.37 -3.45
C LEU A 312 -2.16 -12.80 -2.06
N ILE A 313 -2.59 -12.10 -1.01
CA ILE A 313 -2.13 -12.36 0.36
C ILE A 313 -2.57 -13.75 0.82
N ALA A 314 -3.81 -14.15 0.52
CA ALA A 314 -4.32 -15.46 0.92
C ALA A 314 -3.53 -16.59 0.24
N THR A 315 -3.34 -16.53 -1.08
CA THR A 315 -2.63 -17.59 -1.80
C THR A 315 -1.17 -17.65 -1.43
N THR A 316 -0.51 -16.50 -1.30
CA THR A 316 0.92 -16.45 -0.98
C THR A 316 1.19 -16.82 0.48
N ALA A 317 0.30 -16.47 1.42
CA ALA A 317 0.42 -16.90 2.82
C ALA A 317 0.16 -18.40 3.01
N LEU A 318 -0.80 -18.98 2.28
CA LEU A 318 -1.01 -20.42 2.27
C LEU A 318 0.17 -21.16 1.64
N ALA A 319 0.75 -20.61 0.56
CA ALA A 319 1.90 -21.21 -0.10
C ALA A 319 3.17 -21.16 0.75
N SER A 320 3.47 -20.04 1.40
CA SER A 320 4.73 -19.89 2.13
C SER A 320 4.64 -20.09 3.64
N GLY A 321 3.44 -20.11 4.19
CA GLY A 321 3.23 -20.12 5.63
C GLY A 321 3.59 -18.82 6.33
N ALA A 322 3.83 -17.72 5.59
CA ALA A 322 4.11 -16.39 6.13
C ALA A 322 2.99 -15.39 5.77
N TYR A 323 2.39 -14.75 6.78
CA TYR A 323 1.25 -13.85 6.63
C TYR A 323 1.63 -12.38 6.40
N GLY A 324 0.66 -11.50 6.11
CA GLY A 324 0.90 -10.08 5.87
C GLY A 324 1.08 -9.31 7.16
N ILE A 325 2.07 -8.42 7.25
CA ILE A 325 2.16 -7.50 8.40
C ILE A 325 0.88 -6.68 8.56
N ALA A 326 0.30 -6.25 7.43
CA ALA A 326 -0.95 -5.51 7.35
C ALA A 326 -2.21 -6.40 7.30
N GLY A 327 -2.07 -7.72 7.45
CA GLY A 327 -3.15 -8.67 7.24
C GLY A 327 -3.73 -8.58 5.83
N PHE A 328 -5.05 -8.70 5.68
CA PHE A 328 -5.74 -8.43 4.42
C PHE A 328 -5.97 -6.93 4.17
N THR A 329 -5.25 -6.05 4.88
CA THR A 329 -5.37 -4.59 4.83
C THR A 329 -6.68 -4.03 5.38
N LEU A 330 -7.63 -4.87 5.82
CA LEU A 330 -8.90 -4.46 6.45
C LEU A 330 -8.71 -3.68 7.76
N VAL A 331 -7.58 -3.89 8.42
CA VAL A 331 -7.24 -3.22 9.67
C VAL A 331 -7.10 -1.70 9.52
N TYR A 332 -6.69 -1.21 8.35
CA TYR A 332 -6.55 0.22 8.08
C TYR A 332 -7.89 0.96 8.06
N PRO A 333 -8.85 0.63 7.17
CA PRO A 333 -10.12 1.33 7.12
C PRO A 333 -10.92 1.17 8.41
N ILE A 334 -10.81 0.03 9.08
CA ILE A 334 -11.42 -0.17 10.39
C ILE A 334 -10.77 0.77 11.41
N GLY A 335 -9.45 0.79 11.51
CA GLY A 335 -8.71 1.65 12.44
C GLY A 335 -9.02 3.13 12.26
N TYR A 336 -9.09 3.63 11.02
CA TYR A 336 -9.45 5.02 10.73
C TYR A 336 -10.80 5.45 11.30
N LEU A 337 -11.76 4.53 11.32
CA LEU A 337 -13.13 4.78 11.77
C LEU A 337 -13.34 4.47 13.26
N MET A 338 -12.31 4.00 13.98
CA MET A 338 -12.46 3.66 15.40
C MET A 338 -12.59 4.93 16.27
N PRO A 339 -13.60 5.00 17.15
CA PRO A 339 -13.88 6.18 17.95
C PRO A 339 -12.87 6.40 19.09
N ASN A 340 -12.18 5.35 19.54
CA ASN A 340 -11.18 5.45 20.60
C ASN A 340 -10.05 4.40 20.48
N PRO A 341 -8.87 4.67 21.06
CA PRO A 341 -7.70 3.79 20.99
C PRO A 341 -7.92 2.40 21.57
N VAL A 342 -8.67 2.29 22.67
CA VAL A 342 -8.91 1.00 23.35
C VAL A 342 -9.73 0.07 22.47
N LEU A 343 -10.79 0.60 21.86
CA LEU A 343 -11.60 -0.13 20.90
C LEU A 343 -10.78 -0.51 19.67
N ALA A 344 -9.89 0.37 19.19
CA ALA A 344 -9.00 0.06 18.08
C ALA A 344 -8.08 -1.13 18.37
N VAL A 345 -7.52 -1.22 19.58
CA VAL A 345 -6.71 -2.38 20.01
C VAL A 345 -7.53 -3.66 20.00
N ILE A 346 -8.73 -3.65 20.60
CA ILE A 346 -9.59 -4.84 20.71
C ILE A 346 -10.06 -5.29 19.33
N VAL A 347 -10.58 -4.35 18.53
CA VAL A 347 -11.10 -4.63 17.19
C VAL A 347 -9.96 -5.04 16.26
N GLY A 348 -8.81 -4.40 16.32
CA GLY A 348 -7.63 -4.77 15.53
C GLY A 348 -7.16 -6.19 15.81
N ALA A 349 -7.11 -6.58 17.09
CA ALA A 349 -6.81 -7.95 17.48
C ALA A 349 -7.87 -8.94 16.95
N ALA A 350 -9.15 -8.59 17.05
CA ALA A 350 -10.25 -9.43 16.56
C ALA A 350 -10.21 -9.58 15.03
N VAL A 351 -9.91 -8.52 14.28
CA VAL A 351 -9.77 -8.55 12.81
C VAL A 351 -8.69 -9.55 12.43
N PHE A 352 -7.47 -9.42 12.95
CA PHE A 352 -6.39 -10.37 12.63
C PHE A 352 -6.69 -11.79 13.08
N ALA A 353 -7.39 -11.97 14.21
CA ALA A 353 -7.84 -13.30 14.63
C ALA A 353 -8.77 -13.92 13.58
N VAL A 354 -9.79 -13.18 13.14
CA VAL A 354 -10.74 -13.63 12.12
C VAL A 354 -10.05 -13.89 10.80
N GLU A 355 -9.17 -13.00 10.33
CA GLU A 355 -8.45 -13.16 9.07
C GLU A 355 -7.61 -14.44 9.03
N VAL A 356 -6.80 -14.69 10.08
CA VAL A 356 -5.94 -15.88 10.15
C VAL A 356 -6.77 -17.16 10.27
N LEU A 357 -7.88 -17.14 11.02
CA LEU A 357 -8.77 -18.30 11.14
C LEU A 357 -9.49 -18.59 9.82
N ALA A 358 -9.93 -17.54 9.12
CA ALA A 358 -10.64 -17.61 7.84
C ALA A 358 -9.72 -17.91 6.64
N LEU A 359 -8.39 -17.84 6.79
CA LEU A 359 -7.42 -17.97 5.70
C LEU A 359 -7.65 -19.22 4.82
N SER A 360 -7.83 -20.39 5.44
CA SER A 360 -8.09 -21.63 4.67
C SER A 360 -9.44 -21.61 3.95
N TYR A 361 -10.46 -20.97 4.53
CA TYR A 361 -11.77 -20.85 3.91
C TYR A 361 -11.71 -19.90 2.71
N ILE A 362 -11.06 -18.75 2.86
CA ILE A 362 -10.85 -17.77 1.79
C ILE A 362 -10.08 -18.42 0.63
N GLY A 363 -9.01 -19.17 0.92
CA GLY A 363 -8.27 -19.92 -0.10
C GLY A 363 -9.15 -20.88 -0.91
N LYS A 364 -10.04 -21.63 -0.24
CA LYS A 364 -11.00 -22.53 -0.91
C LYS A 364 -12.01 -21.77 -1.78
N VAL A 365 -12.55 -20.64 -1.29
CA VAL A 365 -13.51 -19.83 -2.04
C VAL A 365 -12.86 -19.21 -3.28
N LEU A 366 -11.63 -18.70 -3.15
CA LEU A 366 -10.87 -18.14 -4.27
C LEU A 366 -10.51 -19.19 -5.33
N GLY A 367 -10.26 -20.44 -4.92
CA GLY A 367 -10.10 -21.55 -5.85
C GLY A 367 -11.35 -21.82 -6.69
N LYS A 368 -12.54 -21.49 -6.17
CA LYS A 368 -13.82 -21.65 -6.88
C LYS A 368 -14.16 -20.44 -7.78
N LEU A 369 -13.64 -19.24 -7.52
CA LEU A 369 -13.98 -18.00 -8.24
C LEU A 369 -12.76 -17.42 -9.00
N PRO A 370 -12.37 -18.03 -10.13
CA PRO A 370 -11.17 -17.63 -10.86
C PRO A 370 -11.26 -16.19 -11.39
N SER A 371 -12.40 -15.72 -11.92
CA SER A 371 -12.47 -14.34 -12.40
C SER A 371 -12.37 -13.32 -11.27
N VAL A 372 -12.84 -13.63 -10.06
CA VAL A 372 -12.66 -12.75 -8.89
C VAL A 372 -11.18 -12.66 -8.49
N ARG A 373 -10.46 -13.77 -8.53
CA ARG A 373 -9.01 -13.78 -8.31
C ARG A 373 -8.28 -12.96 -9.40
N ASP A 374 -8.66 -13.10 -10.66
CA ASP A 374 -8.08 -12.33 -11.76
C ASP A 374 -8.39 -10.82 -11.64
N SER A 375 -9.60 -10.49 -11.15
CA SER A 375 -10.00 -9.10 -10.90
C SER A 375 -9.08 -8.42 -9.88
N SER A 376 -8.66 -9.15 -8.84
CA SER A 376 -7.71 -8.67 -7.84
C SER A 376 -6.35 -8.34 -8.46
N GLU A 377 -5.84 -9.19 -9.35
CA GLU A 377 -4.60 -8.96 -10.07
C GLU A 377 -4.70 -7.70 -10.96
N HIS A 378 -5.80 -7.56 -11.70
CA HIS A 378 -6.05 -6.37 -12.51
C HIS A 378 -6.21 -5.10 -11.67
N LEU A 379 -6.85 -5.18 -10.49
CA LEU A 379 -6.94 -4.07 -9.53
C LEU A 379 -5.56 -3.64 -9.05
N ARG A 380 -4.71 -4.59 -8.61
CA ARG A 380 -3.36 -4.27 -8.13
C ARG A 380 -2.53 -3.59 -9.22
N ASN A 381 -2.56 -4.14 -10.44
CA ASN A 381 -1.83 -3.56 -11.57
C ASN A 381 -2.39 -2.19 -11.98
N ALA A 382 -3.70 -1.98 -11.91
CA ALA A 382 -4.31 -0.68 -12.17
C ALA A 382 -3.96 0.37 -11.12
N ILE A 383 -3.92 -0.01 -9.84
CA ILE A 383 -3.45 0.84 -8.75
C ILE A 383 -2.02 1.30 -9.03
N THR A 384 -1.12 0.36 -9.31
CA THR A 384 0.28 0.66 -9.65
C THR A 384 0.42 1.61 -10.83
N ASP A 385 -0.30 1.37 -11.93
CA ASP A 385 -0.22 2.20 -13.13
C ASP A 385 -0.75 3.62 -12.89
N SER A 386 -1.89 3.75 -12.20
CA SER A 386 -2.48 5.05 -11.87
C SER A 386 -1.55 5.87 -10.98
N LEU A 387 -0.97 5.24 -9.96
CA LEU A 387 -0.01 5.88 -9.06
C LEU A 387 1.28 6.25 -9.74
N HIS A 388 1.80 5.40 -10.64
CA HIS A 388 3.04 5.71 -11.34
C HIS A 388 2.92 7.00 -12.15
N LEU A 389 1.83 7.16 -12.93
CA LEU A 389 1.58 8.41 -13.67
C LEU A 389 1.38 9.60 -12.71
N ALA A 390 0.61 9.40 -11.65
CA ALA A 390 0.26 10.46 -10.71
C ALA A 390 1.46 10.99 -9.93
N ILE A 391 2.31 10.09 -9.46
CA ILE A 391 3.54 10.41 -8.75
C ILE A 391 4.50 11.15 -9.68
N LEU A 392 4.68 10.68 -10.92
CA LEU A 392 5.55 11.37 -11.89
C LEU A 392 5.06 12.79 -12.17
N PHE A 393 3.76 12.96 -12.46
CA PHE A 393 3.20 14.28 -12.72
C PHE A 393 3.28 15.19 -11.49
N GLY A 394 2.97 14.66 -10.31
CA GLY A 394 3.12 15.37 -9.04
C GLY A 394 4.55 15.79 -8.75
N SER A 395 5.53 14.94 -9.01
CA SER A 395 6.95 15.26 -8.83
C SER A 395 7.41 16.37 -9.78
N LEU A 396 6.92 16.39 -11.03
CA LEU A 396 7.20 17.49 -11.97
C LEU A 396 6.51 18.80 -11.56
N MET A 397 5.30 18.73 -11.00
CA MET A 397 4.63 19.90 -10.43
C MET A 397 5.41 20.46 -9.24
N ALA A 398 5.89 19.59 -8.33
CA ALA A 398 6.77 19.97 -7.24
C ALA A 398 8.07 20.61 -7.77
N ALA A 399 8.70 20.01 -8.77
CA ALA A 399 9.88 20.54 -9.43
C ALA A 399 9.68 21.94 -10.00
N ASN A 400 8.54 22.16 -10.67
CA ASN A 400 8.15 23.46 -11.18
C ASN A 400 7.95 24.49 -10.04
N ALA A 401 7.35 24.09 -8.93
CA ALA A 401 7.17 24.95 -7.77
C ALA A 401 8.50 25.33 -7.10
N MET A 402 9.47 24.41 -7.04
CA MET A 402 10.79 24.68 -6.43
C MET A 402 11.68 25.60 -7.27
N GLY A 403 11.70 25.42 -8.59
CA GLY A 403 12.70 26.06 -9.45
C GLY A 403 12.28 26.30 -10.89
N ALA A 404 10.97 26.35 -11.16
CA ALA A 404 10.40 26.54 -12.49
C ALA A 404 11.04 25.58 -13.53
N GLY A 405 11.41 26.10 -14.70
CA GLY A 405 12.02 25.31 -15.78
C GLY A 405 13.31 24.62 -15.37
N LEU A 406 14.13 25.22 -14.50
CA LEU A 406 15.36 24.59 -14.00
C LEU A 406 15.04 23.41 -13.09
N GLY A 407 14.05 23.56 -12.20
CA GLY A 407 13.58 22.47 -11.35
C GLY A 407 13.06 21.30 -12.18
N ILE A 408 12.25 21.57 -13.21
CA ILE A 408 11.77 20.54 -14.15
C ILE A 408 12.95 19.86 -14.88
N LEU A 409 13.93 20.63 -15.34
CA LEU A 409 15.11 20.07 -16.03
C LEU A 409 15.89 19.12 -15.11
N ILE A 410 16.12 19.50 -13.85
CA ILE A 410 16.86 18.68 -12.89
C ILE A 410 16.07 17.42 -12.52
N VAL A 411 14.84 17.58 -12.02
CA VAL A 411 14.03 16.44 -11.55
C VAL A 411 13.63 15.52 -12.71
N GLY A 412 13.14 16.10 -13.80
CA GLY A 412 12.79 15.37 -15.01
C GLY A 412 14.02 14.72 -15.66
N GLY A 413 15.15 15.43 -15.69
CA GLY A 413 16.44 14.90 -16.17
C GLY A 413 16.90 13.70 -15.35
N LEU A 414 16.87 13.77 -14.02
CA LEU A 414 17.20 12.64 -13.15
C LEU A 414 16.27 11.43 -13.39
N TYR A 415 14.98 11.66 -13.56
CA TYR A 415 14.03 10.59 -13.90
C TYR A 415 14.33 9.96 -15.27
N LEU A 416 14.62 10.77 -16.29
CA LEU A 416 14.96 10.29 -17.63
C LEU A 416 16.30 9.56 -17.66
N LEU A 417 17.30 10.04 -16.92
CA LEU A 417 18.58 9.34 -16.74
C LEU A 417 18.38 7.99 -16.06
N ASN A 418 17.54 7.91 -15.03
CA ASN A 418 17.20 6.65 -14.39
C ASN A 418 16.57 5.66 -15.39
N GLU A 419 15.65 6.10 -16.26
CA GLU A 419 15.10 5.26 -17.34
C GLU A 419 16.18 4.81 -18.33
N ALA A 420 17.06 5.72 -18.77
CA ALA A 420 18.12 5.43 -19.72
C ALA A 420 19.19 4.47 -19.16
N MET A 421 19.44 4.50 -17.85
CA MET A 421 20.42 3.65 -17.16
C MET A 421 19.86 2.27 -16.78
N GLY A 422 18.69 1.88 -17.28
CA GLY A 422 18.09 0.58 -16.97
C GLY A 422 17.39 0.54 -15.60
N ARG A 423 16.95 1.69 -15.08
CA ARG A 423 16.18 1.85 -13.84
C ARG A 423 16.92 1.35 -12.59
N PRO A 424 18.09 1.93 -12.25
CA PRO A 424 18.76 1.64 -10.98
C PRO A 424 17.85 1.94 -9.77
N VAL A 425 17.00 2.95 -9.89
CA VAL A 425 15.89 3.21 -8.96
C VAL A 425 14.58 2.74 -9.57
N VAL A 426 13.79 2.00 -8.78
CA VAL A 426 12.47 1.50 -9.17
C VAL A 426 11.58 2.66 -9.64
N ARG A 427 10.85 2.44 -10.72
CA ARG A 427 10.11 3.49 -11.45
C ARG A 427 9.18 4.34 -10.59
N MET A 428 8.44 3.72 -9.67
CA MET A 428 7.54 4.43 -8.73
C MET A 428 8.29 5.31 -7.73
N ALA A 429 9.53 4.96 -7.42
CA ALA A 429 10.37 5.62 -6.43
C ALA A 429 11.31 6.66 -7.05
N ALA A 430 11.55 6.58 -8.36
CA ALA A 430 12.51 7.44 -9.05
C ALA A 430 12.09 8.92 -9.05
N ALA A 431 10.80 9.22 -9.30
CA ALA A 431 10.33 10.59 -9.40
C ALA A 431 10.31 11.34 -8.05
N PRO A 432 9.77 10.79 -6.94
CA PRO A 432 9.84 11.47 -5.64
C PRO A 432 11.28 11.59 -5.12
N ALA A 433 12.12 10.56 -5.32
CA ALA A 433 13.54 10.65 -4.97
C ALA A 433 14.25 11.77 -5.75
N ALA A 434 13.96 11.91 -7.04
CA ALA A 434 14.50 12.98 -7.87
C ALA A 434 14.08 14.37 -7.38
N VAL A 435 12.88 14.52 -6.79
CA VAL A 435 12.45 15.79 -6.17
C VAL A 435 13.32 16.14 -4.96
N ILE A 436 13.59 15.18 -4.07
CA ILE A 436 14.47 15.43 -2.91
C ILE A 436 15.88 15.80 -3.37
N VAL A 437 16.46 15.02 -4.29
CA VAL A 437 17.79 15.30 -4.84
C VAL A 437 17.81 16.65 -5.56
N GLY A 438 16.77 16.95 -6.33
CA GLY A 438 16.61 18.23 -7.01
C GLY A 438 16.51 19.41 -6.05
N GLY A 439 15.76 19.27 -4.95
CA GLY A 439 15.67 20.27 -3.90
C GLY A 439 17.02 20.55 -3.23
N VAL A 440 17.80 19.50 -2.95
CA VAL A 440 19.18 19.64 -2.44
C VAL A 440 20.08 20.36 -3.45
N LEU A 441 20.02 19.98 -4.73
CA LEU A 441 20.81 20.61 -5.79
C LEU A 441 20.45 22.09 -5.99
N LEU A 442 19.17 22.44 -5.97
CA LEU A 442 18.71 23.83 -6.08
C LEU A 442 19.19 24.69 -4.90
N ASN A 443 19.20 24.15 -3.68
CA ASN A 443 19.79 24.82 -2.53
C ASN A 443 21.30 25.04 -2.67
N ILE A 444 22.03 24.05 -3.19
CA ILE A 444 23.46 24.20 -3.49
C ILE A 444 23.68 25.29 -4.54
N LEU A 445 22.89 25.30 -5.62
CA LEU A 445 23.00 26.34 -6.66
C LEU A 445 22.66 27.73 -6.12
N TYR A 446 21.72 27.83 -5.18
CA TYR A 446 21.43 29.09 -4.49
C TYR A 446 22.63 29.58 -3.69
N TRP A 447 23.29 28.72 -2.90
CA TRP A 447 24.47 29.10 -2.14
C TRP A 447 25.69 29.45 -3.00
N LEU A 448 25.71 29.03 -4.26
CA LEU A 448 26.71 29.42 -5.25
C LEU A 448 26.33 30.69 -6.04
N ASP A 449 25.23 31.36 -5.69
CA ASP A 449 24.64 32.50 -6.42
C ASP A 449 24.28 32.20 -7.88
N LEU A 450 24.09 30.92 -8.23
CA LEU A 450 23.75 30.44 -9.58
C LEU A 450 22.25 30.26 -9.79
N PHE A 451 21.45 30.36 -8.73
CA PHE A 451 20.02 30.16 -8.76
C PHE A 451 19.32 31.09 -7.77
N THR A 452 18.23 31.74 -8.21
CA THR A 452 17.33 32.47 -7.32
C THR A 452 16.03 31.68 -7.15
N PRO A 453 15.66 31.28 -5.91
CA PRO A 453 14.41 30.60 -5.63
C PRO A 453 13.23 31.35 -6.23
N VAL A 454 12.35 30.60 -6.87
CA VAL A 454 11.04 31.13 -7.27
C VAL A 454 10.28 31.33 -5.97
N LYS A 455 10.28 32.56 -5.44
CA LYS A 455 9.50 32.86 -4.24
C LYS A 455 8.04 32.46 -4.51
N GLY A 456 7.50 31.60 -3.65
CA GLY A 456 6.07 31.32 -3.55
C GLY A 456 5.29 32.56 -3.13
#